data_AF-A0A1I5F0Q9-F1
#
_entry.id   AF-A0A1I5F0Q9-F1
#
_cell.length_a   1.000
_cell.length_b   1.000
_cell.length_c   1.000
_cell.angle_alpha   90.00
_cell.angle_beta   90.00
_cell.angle_gamma   90.00
#
_symmetry.space_group_name_H-M   'P 1'
#
loop_
_entity.id
_entity.type
_entity.pdbx_description
1 polymer ?
#
loop_
_entity_poly.entity_id
_entity_poly.type
_entity_poly.pdbx_seq_one_letter_code
_entity_poly.pdbx_strand_id
1 'polypeptide(L)'
;MKTNTALETNIIVSNNLKYLLKIHGVSRKKVCNDLGIKYTTFCDWVNGRIVPKYQNLEKLGDYFGIETIEFLRPLEEEGKLEAANRLLTYTNEIVRKGKVLDMNVVREMSDEQVKELLNSGFTFKHKTYEERLAECGGVAQTYKFDWGEPKGREMF
;
A
#
# COMPACT_ATOMS: atom_id res chain seq x y z
N MET A 1 -3.86 -9.20 -11.02
CA MET A 1 -4.59 -8.73 -9.85
C MET A 1 -4.51 -7.21 -9.80
N LYS A 2 -5.55 -6.50 -10.23
CA LYS A 2 -5.71 -5.08 -9.88
C LYS A 2 -6.57 -5.04 -8.60
N THR A 3 -6.51 -3.96 -7.84
CA THR A 3 -7.47 -3.55 -6.78
C THR A 3 -7.14 -3.89 -5.32
N ASN A 4 -6.21 -3.13 -4.72
CA ASN A 4 -6.36 -2.74 -3.31
C ASN A 4 -6.24 -1.20 -3.16
N THR A 5 -5.38 -0.58 -3.97
CA THR A 5 -5.11 0.87 -3.98
C THR A 5 -6.33 1.76 -4.24
N ALA A 6 -7.27 1.33 -5.08
CA ALA A 6 -8.45 2.13 -5.44
C ALA A 6 -9.48 2.23 -4.30
N LEU A 7 -9.65 1.14 -3.52
CA LEU A 7 -10.54 1.13 -2.37
C LEU A 7 -9.97 2.00 -1.24
N GLU A 8 -8.66 1.97 -1.03
CA GLU A 8 -7.98 2.83 -0.06
C GLU A 8 -8.13 4.32 -0.43
N THR A 9 -7.96 4.68 -1.70
CA THR A 9 -8.10 6.07 -2.17
C THR A 9 -9.52 6.61 -1.95
N ASN A 10 -10.55 5.80 -2.23
CA ASN A 10 -11.94 6.17 -1.99
C ASN A 10 -12.21 6.53 -0.52
N ILE A 11 -11.65 5.74 0.39
CA ILE A 11 -11.83 5.90 1.83
C ILE A 11 -11.16 7.20 2.31
N ILE A 12 -9.94 7.48 1.84
CA ILE A 12 -9.23 8.73 2.18
C ILE A 12 -10.04 9.94 1.73
N VAL A 13 -10.46 9.98 0.46
CA VAL A 13 -11.25 11.10 -0.08
C VAL A 13 -12.58 11.25 0.66
N SER A 14 -13.26 10.15 0.96
CA SER A 14 -14.51 10.12 1.73
C SER A 14 -14.34 10.72 3.12
N ASN A 15 -13.31 10.30 3.87
CA ASN A 15 -13.02 10.81 5.21
C ASN A 15 -12.64 12.30 5.16
N ASN A 16 -11.81 12.69 4.21
CA ASN A 16 -11.43 14.09 4.00
C ASN A 16 -12.64 14.97 3.69
N LEU A 17 -13.57 14.53 2.83
CA LEU A 17 -14.80 15.27 2.57
C LEU A 17 -15.66 15.42 3.82
N LYS A 18 -15.80 14.37 4.65
CA LYS A 18 -16.53 14.47 5.92
C LYS A 18 -15.87 15.45 6.88
N TYR A 19 -14.55 15.41 6.97
CA TYR A 19 -13.75 16.31 7.78
C TYR A 19 -13.94 17.77 7.34
N LEU A 20 -13.81 18.05 6.03
CA LEU A 20 -14.02 19.39 5.47
C LEU A 20 -15.43 19.91 5.70
N LEU A 21 -16.47 19.08 5.51
CA LEU A 21 -17.85 19.47 5.83
C LEU A 21 -18.01 19.86 7.30
N LYS A 22 -17.35 19.13 8.22
CA LYS A 22 -17.40 19.38 9.67
C LYS A 22 -16.67 20.68 10.04
N ILE A 23 -15.43 20.89 9.59
CA ILE A 23 -14.65 22.08 9.97
C ILE A 23 -15.24 23.38 9.38
N HIS A 24 -15.82 23.31 8.19
CA HIS A 24 -16.48 24.46 7.56
C HIS A 24 -17.95 24.63 8.01
N GLY A 25 -18.50 23.68 8.78
CA GLY A 25 -19.88 23.75 9.27
C GLY A 25 -20.93 23.74 8.16
N VAL A 26 -20.65 23.12 7.00
CA VAL A 26 -21.53 23.13 5.83
C VAL A 26 -22.20 21.77 5.63
N SER A 27 -23.47 21.80 5.20
CA SER A 27 -24.19 20.58 4.86
C SER A 27 -23.84 20.11 3.45
N ARG A 28 -23.95 18.80 3.19
CA ARG A 28 -23.80 18.21 1.85
C ARG A 28 -24.68 18.91 0.81
N LYS A 29 -25.92 19.22 1.20
CA LYS A 29 -26.90 19.88 0.32
C LYS A 29 -26.46 21.30 -0.05
N LYS A 30 -25.88 22.04 0.89
CA LYS A 30 -25.31 23.38 0.64
C LYS A 30 -24.19 23.30 -0.39
N VAL A 31 -23.20 22.44 -0.16
CA VAL A 31 -22.08 22.24 -1.10
C VAL A 31 -22.57 21.83 -2.50
N CYS A 32 -23.56 20.94 -2.57
CA CYS A 32 -24.16 20.54 -3.86
C CYS A 32 -24.82 21.70 -4.59
N ASN A 33 -25.56 22.55 -3.87
CA ASN A 33 -26.23 23.72 -4.45
C ASN A 33 -25.21 24.77 -4.91
N ASP A 34 -24.20 25.05 -4.09
CA ASP A 34 -23.20 26.08 -4.36
C ASP A 34 -22.30 25.69 -5.55
N LEU A 35 -21.98 24.40 -5.70
CA LEU A 35 -21.12 23.88 -6.78
C LEU A 35 -21.88 23.36 -8.02
N GLY A 36 -23.21 23.34 -7.97
CA GLY A 36 -24.04 22.75 -9.03
C GLY A 36 -23.82 21.25 -9.22
N ILE A 37 -23.53 20.52 -8.15
CA ILE A 37 -23.26 19.08 -8.16
C ILE A 37 -24.52 18.31 -7.76
N LYS A 38 -24.84 17.23 -8.48
CA LYS A 38 -25.98 16.38 -8.12
C LYS A 38 -25.78 15.75 -6.74
N TYR A 39 -26.78 15.89 -5.87
CA TYR A 39 -26.73 15.41 -4.49
C TYR A 39 -26.37 13.92 -4.36
N THR A 40 -26.90 13.07 -5.25
CA THR A 40 -26.60 11.63 -5.24
C THR A 40 -25.12 11.35 -5.50
N THR A 41 -24.52 12.09 -6.43
CA THR A 41 -23.12 11.94 -6.81
C THR A 41 -22.20 12.37 -5.67
N PHE A 42 -22.50 13.49 -5.02
CA PHE A 42 -21.74 13.93 -3.85
C PHE A 42 -21.86 12.94 -2.68
N CYS A 43 -23.05 12.36 -2.47
CA CYS A 43 -23.25 11.29 -1.50
C CYS A 43 -22.41 10.05 -1.81
N ASP A 44 -22.27 9.65 -3.07
CA ASP A 44 -21.41 8.51 -3.44
C ASP A 44 -19.93 8.79 -3.10
N TRP A 45 -19.46 10.04 -3.24
CA TRP A 45 -18.11 10.45 -2.84
C TRP A 45 -17.92 10.46 -1.32
N VAL A 46 -18.86 11.08 -0.58
CA VAL A 46 -18.82 11.14 0.89
C VAL A 46 -19.01 9.76 1.53
N ASN A 47 -19.57 8.78 0.82
CA ASN A 47 -19.66 7.41 1.27
C ASN A 47 -18.52 6.52 0.76
N GLY A 48 -17.59 7.04 -0.04
CA GLY A 48 -16.44 6.29 -0.55
C GLY A 48 -16.78 5.22 -1.59
N ARG A 49 -17.89 5.36 -2.32
CA ARG A 49 -18.27 4.42 -3.39
C ARG A 49 -17.45 4.64 -4.65
N ILE A 50 -17.21 5.92 -4.99
CA ILE A 50 -16.41 6.34 -6.15
C ILE A 50 -15.60 7.59 -5.81
N VAL A 51 -14.46 7.80 -6.48
CA VAL A 51 -13.68 9.05 -6.39
C VAL A 51 -14.28 10.12 -7.32
N PRO A 52 -14.34 11.39 -6.90
CA PRO A 52 -14.62 12.49 -7.81
C PRO A 52 -13.56 12.58 -8.92
N LYS A 53 -13.98 12.97 -10.14
CA LYS A 53 -13.03 13.30 -11.22
C LYS A 53 -12.22 14.54 -10.85
N TYR A 54 -11.04 14.70 -11.46
CA TYR A 54 -10.15 15.84 -11.25
C TYR A 54 -10.88 17.20 -11.29
N GLN A 55 -11.70 17.45 -12.31
CA GLN A 55 -12.50 18.69 -12.44
C GLN A 55 -13.42 18.97 -11.24
N ASN A 56 -13.95 17.93 -10.60
CA ASN A 56 -14.78 18.11 -9.41
C ASN A 56 -13.93 18.29 -8.16
N LEU A 57 -12.75 17.67 -8.09
CA LEU A 57 -11.79 17.92 -7.01
C LEU A 57 -11.28 19.36 -7.05
N GLU A 58 -11.04 19.92 -8.23
CA GLU A 58 -10.65 21.31 -8.41
C GLU A 58 -11.74 22.25 -7.87
N LYS A 59 -13.00 22.07 -8.28
CA LYS A 59 -14.14 22.84 -7.75
C LYS A 59 -14.29 22.73 -6.23
N LEU A 60 -14.08 21.53 -5.68
CA LEU A 60 -14.13 21.29 -4.23
C LEU A 60 -12.94 21.96 -3.53
N GLY A 61 -11.76 21.92 -4.14
CA GLY A 61 -10.55 22.58 -3.67
C GLY A 61 -10.74 24.08 -3.59
N ASP A 62 -11.27 24.71 -4.64
CA ASP A 62 -11.61 26.14 -4.67
C ASP A 62 -12.63 26.50 -3.58
N TYR A 63 -13.64 25.64 -3.37
CA TYR A 63 -14.69 25.87 -2.37
C TYR A 63 -14.18 25.73 -0.92
N PHE A 64 -13.32 24.75 -0.65
CA PHE A 64 -12.78 24.50 0.69
C PHE A 64 -11.44 25.20 0.97
N GLY A 65 -10.82 25.80 -0.05
CA GLY A 65 -9.52 26.46 0.04
C GLY A 65 -8.34 25.50 0.21
N ILE A 66 -8.39 24.33 -0.43
CA ILE A 66 -7.34 23.30 -0.37
C ILE A 66 -6.90 22.86 -1.77
N GLU A 67 -5.69 22.30 -1.89
CA GLU A 67 -5.22 21.80 -3.18
C GLU A 67 -5.85 20.44 -3.55
N THR A 68 -5.95 20.16 -4.85
CA THR A 68 -6.51 18.87 -5.33
C THR A 68 -5.78 17.65 -4.76
N ILE A 69 -4.47 17.73 -4.57
CA ILE A 69 -3.66 16.62 -4.03
C ILE A 69 -3.93 16.36 -2.54
N GLU A 70 -4.47 17.32 -1.82
CA GLU A 70 -4.78 17.19 -0.39
C GLU A 70 -5.97 16.26 -0.14
N PHE A 71 -6.91 16.15 -1.08
CA PHE A 71 -7.98 15.15 -0.99
C PHE A 71 -7.46 13.71 -0.99
N LEU A 72 -6.25 13.46 -1.50
CA LEU A 72 -5.65 12.13 -1.63
C LEU A 72 -4.76 11.74 -0.44
N ARG A 73 -4.62 12.61 0.57
CA ARG A 73 -3.82 12.38 1.78
C ARG A 73 -4.66 12.61 3.04
N PRO A 74 -4.42 11.91 4.15
CA PRO A 74 -5.19 12.13 5.38
C PRO A 74 -5.09 13.58 5.88
N LEU A 75 -6.22 14.27 6.02
CA LEU A 75 -6.28 15.65 6.54
C LEU A 75 -6.47 15.72 8.06
N GLU A 76 -7.19 14.76 8.63
CA GLU A 76 -7.47 14.69 10.06
C GLU A 76 -6.20 14.30 10.84
N GLU A 77 -5.98 14.94 12.00
CA GLU A 77 -4.77 14.73 12.82
C GLU A 77 -4.58 13.28 13.23
N GLU A 78 -5.66 12.54 13.52
CA GLU A 78 -5.58 11.10 13.81
C GLU A 78 -5.02 10.31 12.62
N GLY A 79 -5.44 10.63 11.40
CA GLY A 79 -4.93 10.00 10.18
C GLY A 79 -3.47 10.34 9.89
N LYS A 80 -3.03 11.58 10.20
CA LYS A 80 -1.62 11.97 10.12
C LYS A 80 -0.78 11.24 11.17
N LEU A 81 -1.28 11.16 12.41
CA LEU A 81 -0.62 10.49 13.52
C LEU A 81 -0.45 8.99 13.23
N GLU A 82 -1.45 8.34 12.63
CA GLU A 82 -1.38 6.94 12.22
C GLU A 82 -0.33 6.70 11.12
N ALA A 83 -0.21 7.61 10.14
CA ALA A 83 0.86 7.56 9.15
C ALA A 83 2.25 7.73 9.80
N ALA A 84 2.40 8.69 10.72
CA ALA A 84 3.64 8.91 11.45
C ALA A 84 4.02 7.72 12.35
N ASN A 85 3.06 7.12 13.04
CA ASN A 85 3.27 5.95 13.90
C ASN A 85 3.73 4.73 13.09
N ARG A 86 3.20 4.54 11.87
CA ARG A 86 3.68 3.49 10.95
C ARG A 86 5.15 3.69 10.60
N LEU A 87 5.53 4.91 10.21
CA LEU A 87 6.93 5.25 9.95
C LEU A 87 7.82 4.98 11.17
N LEU A 88 7.39 5.42 12.36
CA LEU A 88 8.12 5.20 13.61
C LEU A 88 8.32 3.69 13.92
N THR A 89 7.29 2.89 13.64
CA THR A 89 7.35 1.43 13.80
C THR A 89 8.39 0.84 12.88
N TYR A 90 8.35 1.19 11.58
CA TYR A 90 9.34 0.72 10.61
C TYR A 90 10.75 1.17 10.95
N THR A 91 10.95 2.43 11.37
CA THR A 91 12.28 2.90 11.79
C THR A 91 12.80 2.13 13.00
N ASN A 92 11.94 1.86 13.98
CA ASN A 92 12.31 1.07 15.15
C ASN A 92 12.64 -0.37 14.77
N GLU A 93 11.90 -0.96 13.84
CA GLU A 93 12.19 -2.31 13.32
C GLU A 93 13.53 -2.37 12.58
N ILE A 94 13.82 -1.39 11.71
CA ILE A 94 15.09 -1.29 10.99
C ILE A 94 16.26 -1.12 11.97
N VAL A 95 16.08 -0.29 13.02
CA VAL A 95 17.11 -0.11 14.07
C VAL A 95 17.32 -1.41 14.86
N ARG A 96 16.26 -2.15 15.16
CA ARG A 96 16.31 -3.38 15.97
C ARG A 96 16.83 -4.61 15.23
N LYS A 97 16.34 -4.85 14.01
CA LYS A 97 16.64 -6.06 13.21
C LYS A 97 17.77 -5.84 12.20
N GLY A 98 18.24 -4.60 12.06
CA GLY A 98 19.06 -4.19 10.93
C GLY A 98 18.23 -4.04 9.67
N LYS A 99 18.85 -3.58 8.58
CA LYS A 99 18.22 -3.39 7.28
C LYS A 99 17.98 -4.75 6.56
N VAL A 100 17.32 -5.71 7.20
CA VAL A 100 17.08 -7.04 6.65
C VAL A 100 15.62 -7.19 6.22
N LEU A 101 15.38 -7.50 4.95
CA LEU A 101 14.05 -7.74 4.37
C LEU A 101 13.87 -9.20 3.98
N ASP A 102 12.62 -9.66 3.89
CA ASP A 102 12.30 -10.99 3.38
C ASP A 102 12.47 -11.06 1.86
N MET A 103 13.13 -12.10 1.35
CA MET A 103 13.40 -12.26 -0.08
C MET A 103 12.12 -12.34 -0.93
N ASN A 104 10.98 -12.73 -0.35
CA ASN A 104 9.69 -12.70 -1.04
C ASN A 104 9.31 -11.30 -1.56
N VAL A 105 9.74 -10.24 -0.88
CA VAL A 105 9.47 -8.85 -1.27
C VAL A 105 10.12 -8.53 -2.62
N VAL A 106 11.29 -9.10 -2.91
CA VAL A 106 12.02 -8.92 -4.16
C VAL A 106 11.20 -9.39 -5.37
N ARG A 107 10.33 -10.39 -5.21
CA ARG A 107 9.52 -10.96 -6.30
C ARG A 107 8.47 -9.97 -6.84
N GLU A 108 8.13 -8.95 -6.07
CA GLU A 108 7.11 -7.95 -6.41
C GLU A 108 7.71 -6.60 -6.82
N MET A 109 9.04 -6.46 -6.79
CA MET A 109 9.76 -5.20 -7.05
C MET A 109 10.43 -5.20 -8.43
N SER A 110 10.66 -4.01 -9.00
CA SER A 110 11.49 -3.87 -10.21
C SER A 110 12.98 -3.93 -9.86
N ASP A 111 13.81 -4.30 -10.84
CA ASP A 111 15.26 -4.39 -10.67
C ASP A 111 15.89 -3.07 -10.21
N GLU A 112 15.35 -1.92 -10.65
CA GLU A 112 15.79 -0.61 -10.20
C GLU A 112 15.57 -0.41 -8.71
N GLN A 113 14.39 -0.78 -8.21
CA GLN A 113 14.06 -0.64 -6.79
C GLN A 113 14.92 -1.58 -5.94
N VAL A 114 15.22 -2.79 -6.44
CA VAL A 114 16.11 -3.74 -5.75
C VAL A 114 17.54 -3.19 -5.66
N LYS A 115 18.05 -2.56 -6.73
CA LYS A 115 19.37 -1.91 -6.71
C LYS A 115 19.42 -0.76 -5.70
N GLU A 116 18.37 0.04 -5.61
CA GLU A 116 18.28 1.13 -4.64
C GLU A 116 18.28 0.64 -3.19
N LEU A 117 17.57 -0.45 -2.92
CA LEU A 117 17.59 -1.11 -1.61
C LEU A 117 18.99 -1.63 -1.25
N LEU A 118 19.68 -2.28 -2.19
CA LEU A 118 21.04 -2.77 -1.97
C LEU A 118 22.02 -1.62 -1.71
N ASN A 119 21.95 -0.53 -2.50
CA ASN A 119 22.79 0.66 -2.32
C ASN A 119 22.53 1.37 -0.99
N SER A 120 21.29 1.34 -0.50
CA SER A 120 20.93 1.87 0.82
C SER A 120 21.27 0.92 1.97
N GLY A 121 21.88 -0.23 1.68
CA GLY A 121 22.42 -1.17 2.66
C GLY A 121 21.40 -2.18 3.18
N PHE A 122 20.29 -2.39 2.48
CA PHE A 122 19.38 -3.48 2.78
C PHE A 122 19.94 -4.83 2.32
N THR A 123 19.72 -5.87 3.14
CA THR A 123 20.03 -7.26 2.82
C THR A 123 18.75 -8.08 2.83
N PHE A 124 18.78 -9.26 2.20
CA PHE A 124 17.60 -10.12 2.07
C PHE A 124 17.83 -11.45 2.75
N LYS A 125 16.90 -11.88 3.61
CA LYS A 125 16.89 -13.22 4.21
C LYS A 125 15.99 -14.16 3.41
N HIS A 126 16.44 -15.40 3.23
CA HIS A 126 15.60 -16.47 2.71
C HIS A 126 14.82 -17.12 3.85
N LYS A 127 13.59 -17.59 3.56
CA LYS A 127 12.87 -18.49 4.46
C LYS A 127 13.76 -19.68 4.81
N THR A 128 13.70 -20.11 6.05
CA THR A 128 14.41 -21.31 6.49
C THR A 128 13.82 -22.54 5.80
N TYR A 129 14.57 -23.65 5.82
CA TYR A 129 14.07 -24.91 5.30
C TYR A 129 12.79 -25.36 6.02
N GLU A 130 12.74 -25.20 7.34
CA GLU A 130 11.58 -25.53 8.17
C GLU A 130 10.35 -24.68 7.81
N GLU A 131 10.53 -23.37 7.62
CA GLU A 131 9.45 -22.47 7.18
C GLU A 131 8.92 -22.85 5.80
N ARG A 132 9.79 -23.22 4.85
CA ARG A 132 9.36 -23.72 3.53
C ARG A 132 8.62 -25.06 3.63
N LEU A 133 9.08 -25.96 4.48
CA LEU A 133 8.40 -27.24 4.70
C LEU A 133 7.00 -27.01 5.26
N ALA A 134 6.83 -26.09 6.21
CA ALA A 134 5.51 -25.75 6.74
C ALA A 134 4.54 -25.26 5.65
N GLU A 135 5.02 -24.50 4.66
CA GLU A 135 4.22 -24.03 3.52
C GLU A 135 3.85 -25.15 2.53
N CYS A 136 4.69 -26.19 2.42
CA CYS A 136 4.47 -27.32 1.53
C CYS A 136 3.80 -28.54 2.22
N GLY A 137 3.18 -28.35 3.39
CA GLY A 137 2.45 -29.41 4.10
C GLY A 137 3.31 -30.29 5.01
N GLY A 138 4.54 -29.88 5.31
CA GLY A 138 5.39 -30.42 6.38
C GLY A 138 6.13 -31.73 6.07
N VAL A 139 5.95 -32.30 4.88
CA VAL A 139 6.55 -33.60 4.54
C VAL A 139 7.64 -33.40 3.50
N ALA A 140 8.90 -33.48 3.93
CA ALA A 140 10.03 -33.62 3.04
C ALA A 140 10.13 -35.08 2.60
N GLN A 141 9.95 -35.38 1.32
CA GLN A 141 10.26 -36.70 0.79
C GLN A 141 11.69 -36.70 0.25
N THR A 142 12.53 -37.55 0.83
CA THR A 142 13.85 -37.85 0.24
C THR A 142 13.66 -38.98 -0.76
N TYR A 143 13.85 -38.66 -2.05
CA TYR A 143 13.91 -39.69 -3.08
C TYR A 143 15.37 -40.06 -3.31
N LYS A 144 15.71 -41.33 -3.13
CA LYS A 144 16.97 -41.87 -3.65
C LYS A 144 16.83 -41.97 -5.16
N PHE A 145 17.30 -40.93 -5.85
CA PHE A 145 17.40 -40.93 -7.30
C PHE A 145 18.56 -41.83 -7.70
N ASP A 146 18.27 -42.91 -8.40
CA ASP A 146 19.29 -43.76 -9.00
C ASP A 146 19.86 -43.04 -10.22
N TRP A 147 21.07 -42.51 -10.07
CA TRP A 147 21.79 -41.81 -11.15
C TRP A 147 22.24 -42.76 -12.27
N GLY A 148 22.01 -44.07 -12.12
CA GLY A 148 22.47 -45.10 -13.04
C GLY A 148 23.99 -45.28 -12.96
N GLU A 149 24.51 -46.19 -13.78
CA GLU A 149 25.96 -46.38 -13.89
C GLU A 149 26.63 -45.12 -14.46
N PRO A 150 27.73 -44.62 -13.87
CA PRO A 150 28.47 -43.49 -14.40
C PRO A 150 28.92 -43.78 -15.85
N LYS A 151 28.34 -43.07 -16.83
CA LYS A 151 28.71 -43.23 -18.26
C LYS A 151 29.99 -42.48 -18.63
N GLY A 152 31.00 -42.54 -17.77
CA GLY A 152 32.28 -41.87 -17.97
C GLY A 152 33.43 -42.75 -17.47
N ARG A 153 34.56 -42.71 -18.16
CA ARG A 153 35.81 -43.28 -17.64
C ARG A 153 36.24 -42.36 -16.49
N GLU A 154 36.36 -42.89 -15.28
CA GLU A 154 36.94 -42.13 -14.17
C GLU A 154 38.28 -41.56 -14.64
N MET A 155 38.43 -40.23 -14.55
CA MET A 155 39.71 -39.59 -14.84
C MET A 155 40.62 -39.89 -13.65
N PHE A 156 41.47 -40.89 -13.81
CA PHE A 156 42.65 -41.09 -12.96
C PHE A 156 43.79 -40.20 -13.45
#